data_AF-A0A4R9K6A7-F1
#
_entry.id   AF-A0A4R9K6A7-F1
#
_cell.length_a   1.000
_cell.length_b   1.000
_cell.length_c   1.000
_cell.angle_alpha   90.00
_cell.angle_beta   90.00
_cell.angle_gamma   90.00
#
_symmetry.space_group_name_H-M   'P 1'
#
loop_
_entity.id
_entity.type
_entity.pdbx_description
1 polymer ?
#
loop_
_entity_poly.entity_id
_entity_poly.type
_entity_poly.pdbx_seq_one_letter_code
_entity_poly.pdbx_strand_id
1 'polypeptide(L)'
;MKGSKSIKTVFILLCLSLTLSACNNAETTALDGSKPSVAGAIIIDPQILLSFFTPSPLYPLDPLLNEGETVITVEENDEADISFKVRANPSDTGTIVSYRFYPTDQITFVTDNGQNYLTIDFVYNPQTETYVNGFNINGAEDNNCVNNTYDLVAIEVESGNSQTFKVKVGDADKCIFIATNNGAGYAGNFAKKGIDNDGLGAVEVADAICNANIPTGINKDVTYKAMIAATNSPASIRYPGSNWVFSSFTSYYSQSGLKLAKTFTSGTTIGFANAETWTNSLGTSGKIWTGFSSIDWGIDTPSATQCAGIYNAQGAQASWYSSSATGTQGVLSAVNGQSIAEMTTTDPATVIETICSAKRYIACVGQ
;
A
#
# COMPACT_ATOMS: atom_id res chain seq x y z
N MET A 1 -57.28 -1.13 17.51
CA MET A 1 -56.41 -2.21 16.96
C MET A 1 -54.96 -1.74 16.97
N LYS A 2 -54.11 -2.28 17.85
CA LYS A 2 -52.63 -2.24 17.79
C LYS A 2 -52.09 -3.25 18.82
N GLY A 3 -52.25 -4.53 18.50
CA GLY A 3 -51.48 -5.62 19.10
C GLY A 3 -50.55 -6.20 18.04
N SER A 4 -49.52 -6.94 18.45
CA SER A 4 -48.57 -7.69 17.59
C SER A 4 -47.24 -7.01 17.24
N LYS A 5 -46.40 -6.76 18.25
CA LYS A 5 -44.93 -6.93 18.09
C LYS A 5 -44.31 -7.77 19.21
N SER A 6 -44.83 -7.70 20.43
CA SER A 6 -44.31 -8.49 21.57
C SER A 6 -44.53 -10.01 21.46
N ILE A 7 -45.60 -10.47 20.79
CA ILE A 7 -45.92 -11.89 20.67
C ILE A 7 -44.94 -12.65 19.75
N LYS A 8 -44.36 -11.98 18.74
CA LYS A 8 -43.42 -12.64 17.80
C LYS A 8 -42.06 -12.93 18.44
N THR A 9 -41.57 -12.04 19.30
CA THR A 9 -40.27 -12.22 19.97
C THR A 9 -40.33 -13.32 21.04
N VAL A 10 -41.45 -13.43 21.76
CA VAL A 10 -41.67 -14.49 22.75
C VAL A 10 -41.81 -15.86 22.08
N PHE A 11 -42.43 -15.94 20.89
CA PHE A 11 -42.55 -17.19 20.14
C PHE A 11 -41.20 -17.71 19.61
N ILE A 12 -40.30 -16.81 19.18
CA ILE A 12 -38.96 -17.19 18.70
C ILE A 12 -38.10 -17.71 19.86
N LEU A 13 -38.18 -17.07 21.03
CA LEU A 13 -37.50 -17.52 22.25
C LEU A 13 -38.03 -18.86 22.79
N LEU A 14 -39.35 -19.11 22.66
CA LEU A 14 -39.96 -20.38 23.06
C LEU A 14 -39.61 -21.52 22.10
N CYS A 15 -39.50 -21.26 20.79
CA CYS A 15 -39.03 -22.25 19.82
C CYS A 15 -37.53 -22.60 20.01
N LEU A 16 -36.70 -21.64 20.41
CA LEU A 16 -35.26 -21.87 20.65
C LEU A 16 -34.99 -22.71 21.91
N SER A 17 -35.81 -22.56 22.96
CA SER A 17 -35.69 -23.37 24.19
C SER A 17 -36.21 -24.79 24.01
N LEU A 18 -37.19 -25.00 23.13
CA LEU A 18 -37.67 -26.33 22.74
C LEU A 18 -36.66 -27.10 21.87
N THR A 19 -35.82 -26.41 21.08
CA THR A 19 -34.74 -27.07 20.32
C THR A 19 -33.51 -27.43 21.18
N LEU A 20 -33.28 -26.74 22.29
CA LEU A 20 -32.18 -27.04 23.22
C LEU A 20 -32.50 -28.19 24.18
N SER A 21 -33.78 -28.42 24.50
CA SER A 21 -34.21 -29.48 25.42
C SER A 21 -34.27 -30.87 24.76
N ALA A 22 -34.26 -30.96 23.42
CA ALA A 22 -34.18 -32.22 22.69
C ALA A 22 -32.75 -32.77 22.49
N CYS A 23 -31.71 -32.01 22.88
CA CYS A 23 -30.30 -32.41 22.73
C CYS A 23 -29.70 -33.11 23.96
N ASN A 24 -30.49 -33.51 24.96
CA ASN A 24 -29.97 -34.10 26.21
C ASN A 24 -29.95 -35.63 26.27
N ASN A 25 -30.14 -36.33 25.15
CA ASN A 25 -29.86 -37.77 25.06
C ASN A 25 -28.54 -38.00 24.33
N ALA A 26 -27.43 -37.76 25.05
CA ALA A 26 -26.10 -38.16 24.60
C ALA A 26 -25.90 -39.65 24.91
N GLU A 27 -26.30 -40.53 23.99
CA GLU A 27 -25.69 -41.86 23.91
C GLU A 27 -24.30 -41.72 23.27
N THR A 28 -23.29 -42.22 23.96
CA THR A 28 -21.89 -42.16 23.54
C THR A 28 -21.70 -42.97 22.26
N THR A 29 -21.62 -42.30 21.13
CA THR A 29 -21.23 -42.92 19.86
C THR A 29 -19.73 -42.71 19.67
N ALA A 30 -18.98 -43.80 19.52
CA ALA A 30 -17.55 -43.77 19.26
C ALA A 30 -17.25 -43.05 17.94
N LEU A 31 -16.26 -42.14 17.96
CA LEU A 31 -15.75 -41.45 16.77
C LEU A 31 -15.00 -42.43 15.87
N ASP A 32 -15.66 -42.90 14.80
CA ASP A 32 -14.99 -43.40 13.59
C ASP A 32 -14.81 -42.22 12.63
N GLY A 33 -13.54 -41.86 12.39
CA GLY A 33 -13.10 -40.67 11.68
C GLY A 33 -13.16 -40.77 10.16
N SER A 34 -14.34 -41.03 9.59
CA SER A 34 -14.47 -41.03 8.13
C SER A 34 -15.90 -40.75 7.62
N LYS A 35 -16.41 -39.52 7.80
CA LYS A 35 -17.38 -38.80 6.92
C LYS A 35 -17.73 -37.40 7.49
N PRO A 36 -17.92 -36.36 6.66
CA PRO A 36 -18.31 -35.04 7.15
C PRO A 36 -19.79 -35.01 7.52
N SER A 37 -20.10 -34.66 8.77
CA SER A 37 -21.49 -34.49 9.23
C SER A 37 -22.06 -33.16 8.74
N VAL A 38 -23.17 -33.25 8.01
CA VAL A 38 -24.04 -32.13 7.63
C VAL A 38 -24.80 -31.68 8.88
N ALA A 39 -24.15 -30.89 9.73
CA ALA A 39 -24.78 -30.07 10.76
C ALA A 39 -24.10 -28.71 10.65
N GLY A 40 -24.77 -27.77 9.97
CA GLY A 40 -24.30 -26.41 9.82
C GLY A 40 -24.18 -25.77 11.20
N ALA A 41 -22.95 -25.73 11.74
CA ALA A 41 -22.61 -24.88 12.84
C ALA A 41 -22.82 -23.44 12.36
N ILE A 42 -23.91 -22.80 12.79
CA ILE A 42 -24.03 -21.36 12.70
C ILE A 42 -23.02 -20.83 13.71
N ILE A 43 -21.82 -20.49 13.23
CA ILE A 43 -20.84 -19.73 14.00
C ILE A 43 -21.40 -18.31 14.04
N ILE A 44 -22.14 -18.00 15.10
CA ILE A 44 -22.48 -16.62 15.42
C ILE A 44 -21.19 -16.01 15.96
N ASP A 45 -20.68 -15.00 15.23
CA ASP A 45 -19.52 -14.22 15.67
C ASP A 45 -19.79 -13.69 17.09
N PRO A 46 -18.96 -14.07 18.10
CA PRO A 46 -19.14 -13.61 19.48
C PRO A 46 -19.10 -12.08 19.62
N GLN A 47 -18.56 -11.34 18.65
CA GLN A 47 -18.62 -9.88 18.65
C GLN A 47 -20.04 -9.33 18.46
N ILE A 48 -20.89 -10.04 17.70
CA ILE A 48 -22.30 -9.65 17.51
C ILE A 48 -23.05 -9.75 18.84
N LEU A 49 -22.83 -10.80 19.62
CA LEU A 49 -23.45 -10.96 20.95
C LEU A 49 -22.93 -9.92 21.97
N LEU A 50 -21.64 -9.60 21.95
CA LEU A 50 -21.05 -8.58 22.84
C LEU A 50 -21.60 -7.17 22.55
N SER A 51 -21.83 -6.81 21.29
CA SER A 51 -22.42 -5.50 20.92
C SER A 51 -23.85 -5.26 21.44
N PHE A 52 -24.60 -6.32 21.80
CA PHE A 52 -25.92 -6.18 22.42
C PHE A 52 -25.87 -5.95 23.94
N PHE A 53 -24.74 -6.23 24.58
CA PHE A 53 -24.57 -6.11 26.04
C PHE A 53 -23.61 -4.99 26.47
N THR A 54 -22.92 -4.33 25.54
CA THR A 54 -22.21 -3.08 25.83
C THR A 54 -23.22 -1.93 25.91
N PRO A 55 -23.41 -1.28 27.08
CA PRO A 55 -24.20 -0.06 27.12
C PRO A 55 -23.59 0.95 26.15
N SER A 56 -24.42 1.55 25.29
CA SER A 56 -23.99 2.66 24.44
C SER A 56 -23.37 3.73 25.35
N PRO A 57 -22.20 4.30 24.99
CA PRO A 57 -21.58 5.33 25.81
C PRO A 57 -22.58 6.46 26.03
N LEU A 58 -22.66 6.96 27.27
CA LEU A 58 -23.56 8.06 27.64
C LEU A 58 -23.25 9.33 26.84
N TYR A 59 -21.98 9.49 26.47
CA TYR A 59 -21.45 10.61 25.71
C TYR A 59 -20.70 10.13 24.44
N PRO A 60 -21.37 9.68 23.37
CA PRO A 60 -20.70 9.19 22.17
C PRO A 60 -19.73 10.23 21.60
N LEU A 61 -18.57 9.76 21.12
CA LEU A 61 -17.49 10.60 20.62
C LEU A 61 -17.36 10.37 19.11
N ASP A 62 -17.43 11.43 18.32
CA ASP A 62 -17.29 11.37 16.86
C ASP A 62 -16.04 12.14 16.42
N PRO A 63 -15.21 11.60 15.51
CA PRO A 63 -14.13 12.37 14.91
C PRO A 63 -14.68 13.44 13.96
N LEU A 64 -14.00 14.58 13.91
CA LEU A 64 -14.22 15.60 12.89
C LEU A 64 -13.22 15.34 11.76
N LEU A 65 -13.74 14.79 10.66
CA LEU A 65 -12.95 14.42 9.48
C LEU A 65 -12.97 15.53 8.43
N ASN A 66 -11.93 15.62 7.61
CA ASN A 66 -11.92 16.55 6.48
C ASN A 66 -12.93 16.10 5.40
N GLU A 67 -13.27 17.03 4.50
CA GLU A 67 -14.22 16.75 3.42
C GLU A 67 -13.73 15.60 2.53
N GLY A 68 -14.54 14.55 2.41
CA GLY A 68 -14.22 13.35 1.63
C GLY A 68 -13.49 12.24 2.40
N GLU A 69 -13.06 12.49 3.63
CA GLU A 69 -12.43 11.48 4.47
C GLU A 69 -13.46 10.62 5.23
N THR A 70 -13.12 9.35 5.45
CA THR A 70 -13.95 8.39 6.21
C THR A 70 -13.25 7.86 7.46
N VAL A 71 -11.95 8.17 7.60
CA VAL A 71 -11.07 7.83 8.72
C VAL A 71 -10.16 9.02 8.98
N ILE A 72 -9.55 9.09 10.17
CA ILE A 72 -8.54 10.08 10.49
C ILE A 72 -7.28 9.75 9.67
N THR A 73 -6.65 10.74 9.04
CA THR A 73 -5.42 10.55 8.25
C THR A 73 -4.27 11.35 8.87
N VAL A 74 -3.09 10.76 8.92
CA VAL A 74 -1.82 11.42 9.27
C VAL A 74 -0.73 10.88 8.34
N GLU A 75 0.24 11.68 7.93
CA GLU A 75 1.38 11.19 7.13
C GLU A 75 2.51 10.74 8.07
N GLU A 76 3.35 9.80 7.63
CA GLU A 76 4.54 9.40 8.37
C GLU A 76 5.50 10.58 8.58
N ASN A 77 6.10 10.63 9.77
CA ASN A 77 6.99 11.71 10.21
C ASN A 77 6.36 13.11 10.16
N ASP A 78 5.04 13.21 10.01
CA ASP A 78 4.30 14.47 9.99
C ASP A 78 3.25 14.52 11.11
N GLU A 79 2.95 15.74 11.50
CA GLU A 79 1.99 16.05 12.56
C GLU A 79 0.62 16.33 11.96
N ALA A 80 -0.42 15.70 12.52
CA ALA A 80 -1.80 15.98 12.20
C ALA A 80 -2.58 16.50 13.43
N ASP A 81 -3.27 17.62 13.24
CA ASP A 81 -4.30 18.12 14.15
C ASP A 81 -5.56 17.25 14.02
N ILE A 82 -5.93 16.53 15.07
CA ILE A 82 -7.18 15.76 15.08
C ILE A 82 -8.15 16.33 16.09
N SER A 83 -9.43 16.39 15.73
CA SER A 83 -10.48 16.94 16.58
C SER A 83 -11.64 15.98 16.72
N PHE A 84 -12.25 15.99 17.88
CA PHE A 84 -13.42 15.18 18.20
C PHE A 84 -14.56 16.07 18.68
N LYS A 85 -15.78 15.61 18.44
CA LYS A 85 -16.98 16.14 19.05
C LYS A 85 -17.61 15.10 19.98
N VAL A 86 -18.07 15.53 21.14
CA VAL A 86 -18.97 14.73 21.98
C VAL A 86 -20.40 15.06 21.59
N ARG A 87 -21.23 14.05 21.36
CA ARG A 87 -22.67 14.26 21.20
C ARG A 87 -23.25 14.68 22.54
N ALA A 88 -23.75 15.91 22.59
CA ALA A 88 -24.34 16.47 23.79
C ALA A 88 -25.59 15.68 24.21
N ASN A 89 -25.70 15.42 25.52
CA ASN A 89 -26.97 15.05 26.12
C ASN A 89 -27.71 16.36 26.50
N PRO A 90 -28.98 16.57 26.09
CA PRO A 90 -29.69 17.84 26.31
C PRO A 90 -29.82 18.30 27.77
N SER A 91 -29.54 17.42 28.74
CA SER A 91 -29.63 17.69 30.18
C SER A 91 -28.33 18.20 30.84
N ASP A 92 -27.19 18.18 30.14
CA ASP A 92 -25.85 18.32 30.77
C ASP A 92 -25.17 19.68 30.51
N THR A 93 -25.90 20.78 30.71
CA THR A 93 -25.33 22.13 30.57
C THR A 93 -24.29 22.40 31.67
N GLY A 94 -23.03 22.59 31.28
CA GLY A 94 -21.92 22.93 32.18
C GLY A 94 -21.10 21.75 32.70
N THR A 95 -21.40 20.54 32.24
CA THR A 95 -20.61 19.33 32.57
C THR A 95 -19.32 19.32 31.74
N ILE A 96 -18.20 18.98 32.37
CA ILE A 96 -16.94 18.67 31.68
C ILE A 96 -16.93 17.16 31.46
N VAL A 97 -16.73 16.72 30.22
CA VAL A 97 -16.60 15.30 29.89
C VAL A 97 -15.15 15.02 29.54
N SER A 98 -14.51 14.10 30.26
CA SER A 98 -13.09 13.79 30.09
C SER A 98 -12.88 12.43 29.44
N TYR A 99 -11.96 12.37 28.49
CA TYR A 99 -11.55 11.15 27.79
C TYR A 99 -10.05 10.92 27.91
N ARG A 100 -9.65 9.67 28.07
CA ARG A 100 -8.26 9.22 27.90
C ARG A 100 -8.10 8.57 26.54
N PHE A 101 -7.17 9.08 25.75
CA PHE A 101 -6.82 8.55 24.44
C PHE A 101 -5.55 7.72 24.55
N TYR A 102 -5.56 6.52 23.98
CA TYR A 102 -4.45 5.58 23.93
C TYR A 102 -4.14 5.27 22.46
N PRO A 103 -2.96 5.67 21.95
CA PRO A 103 -2.53 5.30 20.62
C PRO A 103 -1.83 3.92 20.65
N THR A 104 -1.73 3.27 19.49
CA THR A 104 -0.79 2.14 19.29
C THR A 104 0.64 2.64 19.08
N ASP A 105 1.64 1.78 19.22
CA ASP A 105 3.07 2.11 19.08
C ASP A 105 3.49 2.84 17.78
N GLN A 106 2.67 2.78 16.73
CA GLN A 106 2.93 3.42 15.42
C GLN A 106 2.27 4.80 15.26
N ILE A 107 1.56 5.26 16.29
CA ILE A 107 1.03 6.63 16.38
C ILE A 107 1.45 7.17 17.74
N THR A 108 1.93 8.40 17.78
CA THR A 108 2.34 9.03 19.04
C THR A 108 1.66 10.37 19.21
N PHE A 109 1.53 10.84 20.45
CA PHE A 109 1.15 12.22 20.70
C PHE A 109 2.37 13.12 20.50
N VAL A 110 2.18 14.26 19.85
CA VAL A 110 3.28 15.21 19.63
C VAL A 110 3.75 15.83 20.96
N THR A 111 2.81 16.10 21.85
CA THR A 111 3.13 16.54 23.21
C THR A 111 3.28 15.32 24.11
N ASP A 112 4.52 14.83 24.25
CA ASP A 112 4.83 13.73 25.16
C ASP A 112 4.92 14.22 26.61
N ASN A 113 3.98 13.76 27.44
CA ASN A 113 3.97 14.00 28.89
C ASN A 113 4.62 12.85 29.69
N GLY A 114 5.31 11.92 29.02
CA GLY A 114 5.90 10.71 29.63
C GLY A 114 4.87 9.63 29.97
N GLN A 115 3.65 9.75 29.44
CA GLN A 115 2.56 8.79 29.63
C GLN A 115 2.08 8.26 28.28
N ASN A 116 1.64 7.00 28.24
CA ASN A 116 1.11 6.33 27.05
C ASN A 116 -0.35 6.73 26.72
N TYR A 117 -0.86 7.79 27.35
CA TYR A 117 -2.19 8.31 27.10
C TYR A 117 -2.25 9.82 27.25
N LEU A 118 -3.22 10.43 26.58
CA LEU A 118 -3.54 11.85 26.70
C LEU A 118 -4.94 12.00 27.28
N THR A 119 -5.09 12.82 28.32
CA THR A 119 -6.42 13.16 28.87
C THR A 119 -6.89 14.46 28.26
N ILE A 120 -8.07 14.44 27.65
CA ILE A 120 -8.70 15.61 27.02
C ILE A 120 -10.03 15.87 27.68
N ASP A 121 -10.21 17.11 28.11
CA ASP A 121 -11.45 17.62 28.67
C ASP A 121 -12.26 18.31 27.58
N PHE A 122 -13.50 17.88 27.42
CA PHE A 122 -14.46 18.50 26.52
C PHE A 122 -15.39 19.40 27.32
N VAL A 123 -15.36 20.69 27.02
CA VAL A 123 -16.19 21.70 27.67
C VAL A 123 -17.36 22.04 26.76
N TYR A 124 -18.58 22.08 27.31
CA TYR A 124 -19.76 22.47 26.57
C TYR A 124 -19.65 23.91 26.06
N ASN A 125 -19.74 24.11 24.74
CA ASN A 125 -19.84 25.44 24.16
C ASN A 125 -21.33 25.81 23.96
N PRO A 126 -21.88 26.77 24.73
CA PRO A 126 -23.28 27.16 24.63
C PRO A 126 -23.63 27.91 23.34
N GLN A 127 -22.65 28.40 22.57
CA GLN A 127 -22.89 29.10 21.31
C GLN A 127 -23.08 28.15 20.12
N THR A 128 -22.39 27.01 20.15
CA THR A 128 -22.44 25.99 19.09
C THR A 128 -23.20 24.73 19.52
N GLU A 129 -23.62 24.66 20.78
CA GLU A 129 -24.28 23.51 21.41
C GLU A 129 -23.46 22.21 21.27
N THR A 130 -22.13 22.34 21.29
CA THR A 130 -21.20 21.23 21.04
C THR A 130 -20.08 21.17 22.05
N TYR A 131 -19.56 19.97 22.26
CA TYR A 131 -18.32 19.68 22.96
C TYR A 131 -17.26 19.38 21.91
N VAL A 132 -16.34 20.31 21.62
CA VAL A 132 -15.29 20.09 20.62
C VAL A 132 -13.93 20.34 21.24
N ASN A 133 -13.00 19.41 21.05
CA ASN A 133 -11.60 19.57 21.43
C ASN A 133 -10.72 18.69 20.54
N GLY A 134 -9.44 19.00 20.47
CA GLY A 134 -8.48 18.32 19.61
C GLY A 134 -7.09 18.26 20.21
N PHE A 135 -6.22 17.50 19.55
CA PHE A 135 -4.83 17.32 19.92
C PHE A 135 -4.04 16.82 18.71
N ASN A 136 -2.72 16.86 18.84
CA ASN A 136 -1.80 16.51 17.78
C ASN A 136 -1.31 15.07 17.92
N ILE A 137 -1.34 14.35 16.80
CA ILE A 137 -0.72 13.03 16.66
C ILE A 137 0.34 13.05 15.57
N ASN A 138 1.29 12.13 15.66
CA ASN A 138 2.33 11.88 14.65
C ASN A 138 2.32 10.41 14.24
N GLY A 139 2.42 10.15 12.94
CA GLY A 139 2.61 8.81 12.38
C GLY A 139 4.09 8.39 12.46
N ALA A 140 4.37 7.26 13.09
CA ALA A 140 5.74 6.74 13.12
C ALA A 140 6.18 6.29 11.71
N GLU A 141 7.45 6.55 11.37
CA GLU A 141 8.08 6.00 10.16
C GLU A 141 8.13 4.48 10.23
N ASP A 142 7.63 3.82 9.20
CA ASP A 142 7.90 2.42 8.95
C ASP A 142 8.77 2.23 7.69
N ASN A 143 9.01 0.99 7.29
CA ASN A 143 9.83 0.70 6.10
C ASN A 143 9.07 -0.23 5.14
N ASN A 144 7.75 -0.29 5.21
CA ASN A 144 6.96 -1.28 4.50
C ASN A 144 6.19 -0.71 3.30
N CYS A 145 6.27 0.61 3.04
CA CYS A 145 5.70 1.30 1.88
C CYS A 145 4.18 1.05 1.71
N VAL A 146 3.50 0.66 2.80
CA VAL A 146 2.09 0.28 2.86
C VAL A 146 1.39 1.19 3.86
N ASN A 147 0.31 1.83 3.39
CA ASN A 147 -0.58 2.56 4.27
C ASN A 147 -1.14 1.63 5.34
N ASN A 148 -0.82 1.92 6.59
CA ASN A 148 -1.29 1.15 7.73
C ASN A 148 -2.45 1.85 8.42
N THR A 149 -3.37 1.07 8.98
CA THR A 149 -4.48 1.59 9.78
C THR A 149 -4.34 1.09 11.19
N TYR A 150 -4.27 2.03 12.11
CA TYR A 150 -4.06 1.78 13.53
C TYR A 150 -5.27 2.20 14.34
N ASP A 151 -5.35 1.67 15.56
CA ASP A 151 -6.42 1.96 16.50
C ASP A 151 -6.03 3.10 17.44
N LEU A 152 -6.93 4.07 17.57
CA LEU A 152 -6.91 5.07 18.62
C LEU A 152 -8.07 4.80 19.56
N VAL A 153 -7.77 4.38 20.79
CA VAL A 153 -8.78 4.00 21.78
C VAL A 153 -9.06 5.18 22.70
N ALA A 154 -10.31 5.62 22.75
CA ALA A 154 -10.78 6.62 23.71
C ALA A 154 -11.57 5.94 24.83
N ILE A 155 -11.25 6.23 26.08
CA ILE A 155 -11.94 5.72 27.27
C ILE A 155 -12.51 6.90 28.05
N GLU A 156 -13.82 6.93 28.24
CA GLU A 156 -14.47 7.94 29.08
C GLU A 156 -14.04 7.76 30.54
N VAL A 157 -13.56 8.82 31.18
CA VAL A 157 -12.94 8.74 32.52
C VAL A 157 -13.92 8.30 33.60
N GLU A 158 -15.17 8.78 33.55
CA GLU A 158 -16.17 8.51 34.58
C GLU A 158 -16.79 7.11 34.44
N SER A 159 -17.20 6.74 33.23
CA SER A 159 -17.91 5.48 32.98
C SER A 159 -16.98 4.30 32.65
N GLY A 160 -15.77 4.56 32.17
CA GLY A 160 -14.85 3.55 31.66
C GLY A 160 -15.24 2.98 30.29
N ASN A 161 -16.27 3.51 29.62
CA ASN A 161 -16.69 3.04 28.30
C ASN A 161 -15.65 3.41 27.23
N SER A 162 -15.29 2.43 26.39
CA SER A 162 -14.30 2.60 25.33
C SER A 162 -14.93 2.76 23.95
N GLN A 163 -14.36 3.63 23.13
CA GLN A 163 -14.63 3.79 21.70
C GLN A 163 -13.31 3.67 20.93
N THR A 164 -13.32 3.02 19.77
CA THR A 164 -12.12 2.83 18.94
C THR A 164 -12.29 3.57 17.62
N PHE A 165 -11.29 4.38 17.27
CA PHE A 165 -11.21 5.11 16.01
C PHE A 165 -10.09 4.56 15.16
N LYS A 166 -10.30 4.54 13.85
CA LYS A 166 -9.28 4.15 12.87
C LYS A 166 -8.51 5.39 12.45
N VAL A 167 -7.20 5.31 12.55
CA VAL A 167 -6.25 6.31 12.03
C VAL A 167 -5.45 5.64 10.93
N LYS A 168 -5.56 6.18 9.71
CA LYS A 168 -4.75 5.79 8.57
C LYS A 168 -3.46 6.61 8.60
N VAL A 169 -2.33 5.92 8.66
CA VAL A 169 -1.01 6.54 8.47
C VAL A 169 -0.68 6.41 6.98
N GLY A 170 -0.57 7.55 6.30
CA GLY A 170 -0.14 7.69 4.93
C GLY A 170 1.38 7.53 4.84
N ASP A 171 1.81 6.59 4.00
CA ASP A 171 3.21 6.26 3.83
C ASP A 171 3.85 7.23 2.82
N ALA A 172 4.90 7.94 3.24
CA ALA A 172 5.61 8.90 2.39
C ALA A 172 6.58 8.18 1.42
N ASP A 173 6.90 6.93 1.72
CA ASP A 173 7.84 6.13 0.98
C ASP A 173 7.17 5.41 -0.21
N LYS A 174 7.97 5.14 -1.24
CA LYS A 174 7.47 4.53 -2.49
C LYS A 174 7.95 3.10 -2.65
N CYS A 175 7.04 2.17 -2.91
CA CYS A 175 7.44 0.78 -3.15
C CYS A 175 8.16 0.59 -4.49
N ILE A 176 9.15 -0.29 -4.53
CA ILE A 176 9.72 -0.85 -5.76
C ILE A 176 9.61 -2.37 -5.74
N PHE A 177 9.26 -2.95 -6.88
CA PHE A 177 9.35 -4.39 -7.09
C PHE A 177 9.83 -4.74 -8.49
N ILE A 178 10.13 -6.03 -8.70
CA ILE A 178 10.54 -6.55 -9.99
C ILE A 178 9.41 -7.36 -10.60
N ALA A 179 8.91 -6.96 -11.77
CA ALA A 179 7.99 -7.75 -12.58
C ALA A 179 8.77 -8.86 -13.29
N THR A 180 8.53 -10.11 -12.90
CA THR A 180 9.34 -11.25 -13.35
C THR A 180 8.69 -12.09 -14.44
N ASN A 181 7.38 -11.92 -14.71
CA ASN A 181 6.61 -12.80 -15.58
C ASN A 181 6.70 -14.27 -15.13
N ASN A 182 6.35 -14.55 -13.87
CA ASN A 182 6.53 -15.88 -13.25
C ASN A 182 7.98 -16.41 -13.39
N GLY A 183 8.95 -15.50 -13.35
CA GLY A 183 10.38 -15.81 -13.52
C GLY A 183 10.88 -16.01 -14.95
N ALA A 184 10.02 -15.98 -15.96
CA ALA A 184 10.44 -16.14 -17.34
C ALA A 184 11.13 -14.89 -17.92
N GLY A 185 10.82 -13.71 -17.37
CA GLY A 185 11.23 -12.41 -17.92
C GLY A 185 10.53 -12.03 -19.22
N TYR A 186 10.91 -10.86 -19.73
CA TYR A 186 10.39 -10.21 -20.92
C TYR A 186 11.50 -10.04 -21.96
N ALA A 187 11.20 -10.38 -23.21
CA ALA A 187 12.07 -10.00 -24.32
C ALA A 187 12.07 -8.47 -24.49
N GLY A 188 13.15 -7.92 -25.05
CA GLY A 188 13.31 -6.47 -25.25
C GLY A 188 12.31 -5.86 -26.23
N ASN A 189 11.58 -6.67 -26.99
CA ASN A 189 10.49 -6.23 -27.86
C ASN A 189 9.10 -6.28 -27.18
N PHE A 190 9.03 -6.16 -25.86
CA PHE A 190 7.79 -6.30 -25.10
C PHE A 190 6.68 -5.33 -25.54
N ALA A 191 7.04 -4.16 -26.09
CA ALA A 191 6.07 -3.15 -26.51
C ALA A 191 5.46 -3.41 -27.90
N LYS A 192 6.07 -4.29 -28.71
CA LYS A 192 5.69 -4.50 -30.11
C LYS A 192 4.20 -4.76 -30.30
N LYS A 193 3.63 -5.66 -29.51
CA LYS A 193 2.21 -6.02 -29.63
C LYS A 193 1.28 -4.84 -29.32
N GLY A 194 1.61 -4.05 -28.30
CA GLY A 194 0.80 -2.88 -27.91
C GLY A 194 0.92 -1.75 -28.93
N ILE A 195 2.10 -1.55 -29.50
CA ILE A 195 2.33 -0.60 -30.59
C ILE A 195 1.53 -1.01 -31.85
N ASP A 196 1.60 -2.28 -32.25
CA ASP A 196 0.96 -2.76 -33.49
C ASP A 196 -0.58 -2.79 -33.39
N ASN A 197 -1.13 -3.17 -32.24
CA ASN A 197 -2.56 -3.48 -32.12
C ASN A 197 -3.38 -2.44 -31.33
N ASP A 198 -2.75 -1.77 -30.36
CA ASP A 198 -3.46 -0.95 -29.37
C ASP A 198 -3.10 0.54 -29.47
N GLY A 199 -2.20 0.92 -30.40
CA GLY A 199 -1.73 2.30 -30.56
C GLY A 199 -0.97 2.85 -29.35
N LEU A 200 -0.52 1.97 -28.46
CA LEU A 200 0.22 2.32 -27.25
C LEU A 200 1.70 2.59 -27.56
N GLY A 201 2.36 3.38 -26.72
CA GLY A 201 3.81 3.50 -26.71
C GLY A 201 4.47 2.48 -25.79
N ALA A 202 5.80 2.45 -25.82
CA ALA A 202 6.58 1.53 -24.99
C ALA A 202 6.44 1.80 -23.49
N VAL A 203 6.25 3.08 -23.12
CA VAL A 203 6.05 3.52 -21.74
C VAL A 203 4.74 2.94 -21.19
N GLU A 204 3.65 3.09 -21.93
CA GLU A 204 2.31 2.64 -21.55
C GLU A 204 2.28 1.12 -21.40
N VAL A 205 2.93 0.38 -22.31
CA VAL A 205 3.02 -1.08 -22.21
C VAL A 205 3.84 -1.52 -21.00
N ALA A 206 4.96 -0.85 -20.72
CA ALA A 206 5.79 -1.17 -19.57
C ALA A 206 5.08 -0.89 -18.23
N ASP A 207 4.34 0.23 -18.14
CA ASP A 207 3.54 0.56 -16.96
C ASP A 207 2.39 -0.44 -16.79
N ALA A 208 1.73 -0.86 -17.87
CA ALA A 208 0.72 -1.91 -17.82
C ALA A 208 1.29 -3.24 -17.31
N ILE A 209 2.51 -3.60 -17.71
CA ILE A 209 3.22 -4.78 -17.17
C ILE A 209 3.41 -4.63 -15.66
N CYS A 210 3.86 -3.47 -15.18
CA CYS A 210 4.02 -3.24 -13.74
C CYS A 210 2.70 -3.40 -12.98
N ASN A 211 1.64 -2.72 -13.40
CA ASN A 211 0.35 -2.79 -12.71
C ASN A 211 -0.31 -4.19 -12.77
N ALA A 212 0.01 -5.01 -13.78
CA ALA A 212 -0.44 -6.40 -13.86
C ALA A 212 0.35 -7.38 -12.97
N ASN A 213 1.52 -6.98 -12.44
CA ASN A 213 2.43 -7.84 -11.70
C ASN A 213 2.62 -7.41 -10.24
N ILE A 214 1.72 -6.60 -9.67
CA ILE A 214 1.83 -6.11 -8.29
C ILE A 214 1.82 -7.31 -7.31
N PRO A 215 2.90 -7.52 -6.54
CA PRO A 215 2.99 -8.59 -5.54
C PRO A 215 1.94 -8.48 -4.44
N THR A 216 1.63 -9.61 -3.80
CA THR A 216 0.76 -9.65 -2.62
C THR A 216 1.47 -9.05 -1.41
N GLY A 217 0.99 -7.94 -0.86
CA GLY A 217 1.58 -7.28 0.31
C GLY A 217 2.42 -6.04 -0.01
N ILE A 218 2.36 -5.55 -1.24
CA ILE A 218 2.73 -4.19 -1.64
C ILE A 218 1.46 -3.33 -1.68
N ASN A 219 1.58 -2.01 -1.47
CA ASN A 219 0.47 -1.05 -1.57
C ASN A 219 -0.20 -1.11 -2.95
N LYS A 220 -1.46 -1.58 -3.01
CA LYS A 220 -2.22 -1.72 -4.27
C LYS A 220 -2.99 -0.47 -4.65
N ASP A 221 -3.02 0.53 -3.78
CA ASP A 221 -3.80 1.75 -3.97
C ASP A 221 -3.04 2.81 -4.80
N VAL A 222 -1.77 2.54 -5.14
CA VAL A 222 -0.93 3.40 -5.98
C VAL A 222 -0.72 2.80 -7.38
N THR A 223 -0.44 3.67 -8.34
CA THR A 223 -0.06 3.24 -9.70
C THR A 223 1.43 2.97 -9.76
N TYR A 224 1.83 1.91 -10.46
CA TYR A 224 3.23 1.57 -10.66
C TYR A 224 3.71 1.94 -12.07
N LYS A 225 4.90 2.53 -12.14
CA LYS A 225 5.57 2.87 -13.41
C LYS A 225 6.87 2.10 -13.58
N ALA A 226 7.21 1.76 -14.81
CA ALA A 226 8.43 1.04 -15.15
C ALA A 226 9.66 1.95 -15.21
N MET A 227 10.77 1.53 -14.57
CA MET A 227 12.09 2.14 -14.70
C MET A 227 12.75 1.74 -16.02
N ILE A 228 12.36 2.38 -17.11
CA ILE A 228 12.92 2.19 -18.44
C ILE A 228 13.14 3.53 -19.15
N ALA A 229 14.16 3.59 -20.00
CA ALA A 229 14.35 4.66 -20.98
C ALA A 229 13.58 4.34 -22.26
N ALA A 230 12.76 5.26 -22.73
CA ALA A 230 12.08 5.17 -24.02
C ALA A 230 12.09 6.56 -24.66
N THR A 231 12.94 6.76 -25.68
CA THR A 231 13.12 8.05 -26.34
C THR A 231 12.55 8.07 -27.76
N ASN A 232 12.27 6.91 -28.34
CA ASN A 232 11.49 6.77 -29.57
C ASN A 232 10.15 6.10 -29.22
N SER A 233 9.03 6.77 -29.44
CA SER A 233 7.72 6.20 -29.13
C SER A 233 6.65 6.86 -30.00
N PRO A 234 5.62 6.11 -30.45
CA PRO A 234 4.46 6.74 -31.06
C PRO A 234 3.60 7.53 -30.03
N ALA A 235 3.85 7.36 -28.73
CA ALA A 235 3.12 8.02 -27.65
C ALA A 235 4.11 8.66 -26.64
N SER A 236 4.07 8.27 -25.36
CA SER A 236 4.91 8.88 -24.33
C SER A 236 6.38 8.46 -24.45
N ILE A 237 7.27 9.38 -24.11
CA ILE A 237 8.70 9.14 -23.87
C ILE A 237 8.97 9.15 -22.36
N ARG A 238 10.06 8.50 -21.93
CA ARG A 238 10.51 8.44 -20.54
C ARG A 238 12.03 8.42 -20.46
N TYR A 239 12.60 9.36 -19.72
CA TYR A 239 14.02 9.42 -19.35
C TYR A 239 14.17 10.42 -18.19
N PRO A 240 15.32 10.54 -17.50
CA PRO A 240 15.46 11.43 -16.34
C PRO A 240 15.03 12.89 -16.54
N GLY A 241 15.11 13.41 -17.78
CA GLY A 241 14.67 14.77 -18.10
C GLY A 241 13.20 14.90 -18.53
N SER A 242 12.43 13.80 -18.63
CA SER A 242 11.03 13.83 -19.03
C SER A 242 10.26 12.60 -18.54
N ASN A 243 9.16 12.82 -17.81
CA ASN A 243 8.26 11.76 -17.31
C ASN A 243 9.00 10.67 -16.51
N TRP A 244 9.94 11.09 -15.66
CA TRP A 244 10.77 10.18 -14.89
C TRP A 244 10.04 9.60 -13.67
N VAL A 245 10.38 8.38 -13.30
CA VAL A 245 9.67 7.61 -12.25
C VAL A 245 10.19 7.85 -10.85
N PHE A 246 11.41 8.39 -10.73
CA PHE A 246 12.03 8.71 -9.45
C PHE A 246 11.96 10.21 -9.15
N SER A 247 11.57 10.51 -7.94
CA SER A 247 11.54 11.85 -7.35
C SER A 247 12.81 12.10 -6.55
N SER A 248 13.22 13.37 -6.53
CA SER A 248 14.28 13.83 -5.64
C SER A 248 13.82 13.73 -4.19
N PHE A 249 14.74 13.41 -3.27
CA PHE A 249 14.48 13.32 -1.82
C PHE A 249 13.49 12.23 -1.38
N THR A 250 13.05 11.35 -2.28
CA THR A 250 12.16 10.24 -1.94
C THR A 250 12.97 8.97 -1.67
N SER A 251 12.60 8.27 -0.61
CA SER A 251 13.10 6.94 -0.31
C SER A 251 12.18 5.89 -0.94
N TYR A 252 12.79 4.83 -1.44
CA TYR A 252 12.06 3.76 -2.12
C TYR A 252 12.37 2.38 -1.53
N TYR A 253 11.35 1.58 -1.25
CA TYR A 253 11.49 0.33 -0.49
C TYR A 253 11.01 -0.90 -1.26
N SER A 254 11.70 -2.03 -1.10
CA SER A 254 11.18 -3.34 -1.47
C SER A 254 10.21 -3.87 -0.40
N GLN A 255 9.40 -4.87 -0.75
CA GLN A 255 8.33 -5.48 0.06
C GLN A 255 8.82 -6.30 1.29
N SER A 256 9.78 -5.79 2.03
CA SER A 256 10.22 -6.37 3.31
C SER A 256 10.98 -5.34 4.16
N GLY A 257 11.00 -4.07 3.74
CA GLY A 257 11.82 -3.01 4.34
C GLY A 257 13.33 -3.21 4.20
N LEU A 258 13.75 -4.17 3.37
CA LEU A 258 15.14 -4.59 3.31
C LEU A 258 15.96 -3.93 2.19
N LYS A 259 15.34 -3.23 1.23
CA LYS A 259 16.08 -2.55 0.16
C LYS A 259 15.59 -1.13 -0.07
N LEU A 260 16.47 -0.19 0.27
CA LEU A 260 16.31 1.23 0.09
C LEU A 260 16.96 1.66 -1.23
N ALA A 261 16.25 2.42 -2.08
CA ALA A 261 16.86 3.24 -3.10
C ALA A 261 16.73 4.71 -2.70
N LYS A 262 17.87 5.41 -2.61
CA LYS A 262 17.91 6.84 -2.25
C LYS A 262 18.33 7.67 -3.45
N THR A 263 17.51 8.66 -3.79
CA THR A 263 17.90 9.72 -4.74
C THR A 263 18.70 10.77 -3.96
N PHE A 264 20.02 10.86 -4.20
CA PHE A 264 20.83 11.88 -3.54
C PHE A 264 20.77 13.23 -4.26
N THR A 265 20.80 14.30 -3.47
CA THR A 265 20.85 15.70 -3.89
C THR A 265 22.17 16.07 -4.55
N SER A 266 22.34 15.65 -5.80
CA SER A 266 23.11 16.34 -6.85
C SER A 266 23.38 15.32 -7.95
N GLY A 267 22.84 15.55 -9.15
CA GLY A 267 23.21 14.80 -10.35
C GLY A 267 22.96 13.29 -10.29
N THR A 268 21.69 12.90 -10.22
CA THR A 268 21.19 11.62 -10.76
C THR A 268 21.90 10.33 -10.31
N THR A 269 22.46 10.21 -9.11
CA THR A 269 22.89 8.88 -8.62
C THR A 269 21.84 8.32 -7.69
N ILE A 270 21.10 7.29 -8.13
CA ILE A 270 20.30 6.47 -7.22
C ILE A 270 21.23 5.40 -6.66
N GLY A 271 21.46 5.45 -5.35
CA GLY A 271 22.11 4.36 -4.65
C GLY A 271 21.10 3.23 -4.47
N PHE A 272 21.21 2.15 -5.23
CA PHE A 272 20.46 0.91 -4.95
C PHE A 272 21.15 0.20 -3.77
N ALA A 273 20.42 -0.13 -2.70
CA ALA A 273 20.99 -0.91 -1.58
C ALA A 273 21.43 -2.34 -2.01
N ASN A 274 22.01 -3.13 -1.09
CA ASN A 274 22.73 -4.37 -1.42
C ASN A 274 21.90 -5.54 -1.98
N ALA A 275 22.58 -6.60 -2.44
CA ALA A 275 22.10 -7.64 -3.37
C ALA A 275 21.05 -8.63 -2.84
N GLU A 276 20.90 -8.79 -1.53
CA GLU A 276 20.24 -9.98 -0.94
C GLU A 276 18.73 -9.81 -0.67
N THR A 277 18.13 -8.67 -1.04
CA THR A 277 16.89 -8.20 -0.39
C THR A 277 15.78 -7.70 -1.32
N TRP A 278 15.90 -7.95 -2.63
CA TRP A 278 14.81 -7.66 -3.57
C TRP A 278 13.67 -8.67 -3.42
N THR A 279 12.46 -8.17 -3.20
CA THR A 279 11.23 -8.93 -3.38
C THR A 279 11.16 -9.46 -4.81
N ASN A 280 11.03 -10.78 -4.95
CA ASN A 280 11.03 -11.51 -6.22
C ASN A 280 12.34 -11.43 -7.05
N SER A 281 13.49 -11.01 -6.50
CA SER A 281 14.72 -11.37 -7.21
C SER A 281 14.92 -12.87 -7.09
N LEU A 282 15.01 -13.54 -8.24
CA LEU A 282 15.28 -14.97 -8.35
C LEU A 282 16.75 -15.29 -8.00
N GLY A 283 17.27 -14.69 -6.93
CA GLY A 283 18.66 -14.76 -6.49
C GLY A 283 19.59 -13.78 -7.22
N THR A 284 20.89 -14.04 -7.06
CA THR A 284 22.04 -13.17 -7.33
C THR A 284 22.33 -12.85 -8.82
N SER A 285 21.49 -13.30 -9.76
CA SER A 285 21.75 -13.27 -11.21
C SER A 285 20.71 -12.50 -12.05
N GLY A 286 19.72 -11.87 -11.42
CA GLY A 286 18.66 -11.18 -12.14
C GLY A 286 19.14 -9.92 -12.86
N LYS A 287 18.70 -9.73 -14.11
CA LYS A 287 18.97 -8.54 -14.92
C LYS A 287 17.66 -7.89 -15.33
N ILE A 288 17.63 -6.56 -15.34
CA ILE A 288 16.45 -5.75 -15.72
C ILE A 288 16.71 -5.00 -17.02
N TRP A 289 15.70 -4.85 -17.87
CA TRP A 289 15.78 -3.90 -18.97
C TRP A 289 15.76 -2.47 -18.42
N THR A 290 16.67 -1.63 -18.89
CA THR A 290 16.76 -0.23 -18.42
C THR A 290 16.84 0.76 -19.57
N GLY A 291 17.63 0.48 -20.61
CA GLY A 291 17.75 1.35 -21.78
C GLY A 291 18.70 2.54 -21.63
N PHE A 292 19.49 2.59 -20.56
CA PHE A 292 20.49 3.63 -20.32
C PHE A 292 21.85 3.26 -20.94
N SER A 293 22.55 4.28 -21.44
CA SER A 293 23.91 4.20 -22.00
C SER A 293 25.01 4.52 -20.99
N SER A 294 24.66 4.78 -19.73
CA SER A 294 25.62 4.94 -18.65
C SER A 294 25.04 4.58 -17.29
N ILE A 295 25.94 4.42 -16.32
CA ILE A 295 25.62 4.26 -14.90
C ILE A 295 25.03 5.53 -14.26
N ASP A 296 25.07 6.66 -14.97
CA ASP A 296 24.57 7.97 -14.54
C ASP A 296 23.29 8.37 -15.31
N TRP A 297 22.50 7.37 -15.73
CA TRP A 297 21.25 7.53 -16.49
C TRP A 297 21.39 8.24 -17.84
N GLY A 298 22.57 8.15 -18.45
CA GLY A 298 22.78 8.60 -19.82
C GLY A 298 21.84 7.87 -20.78
N ILE A 299 21.41 8.58 -21.81
CA ILE A 299 20.69 8.01 -22.95
C ILE A 299 21.55 8.15 -24.20
N ASP A 300 21.44 7.19 -25.12
CA ASP A 300 22.15 7.21 -26.40
C ASP A 300 21.24 6.61 -27.49
N THR A 301 21.83 6.27 -28.62
CA THR A 301 21.21 5.71 -29.81
C THR A 301 20.20 4.61 -29.44
N PRO A 302 18.89 4.82 -29.66
CA PRO A 302 17.85 3.89 -29.19
C PRO A 302 17.93 2.49 -29.80
N SER A 303 18.50 2.34 -31.00
CA SER A 303 18.70 1.02 -31.62
C SER A 303 19.79 0.18 -30.93
N ALA A 304 20.66 0.82 -30.15
CA ALA A 304 21.72 0.19 -29.37
C ALA A 304 21.28 -0.08 -27.92
N THR A 305 20.51 0.86 -27.35
CA THR A 305 20.20 0.86 -25.92
C THR A 305 18.78 0.48 -25.58
N GLN A 306 17.81 0.72 -26.46
CA GLN A 306 16.39 0.61 -26.13
C GLN A 306 15.66 -0.36 -27.05
N CYS A 307 16.33 -1.34 -27.64
CA CYS A 307 15.67 -2.32 -28.52
C CYS A 307 14.83 -1.67 -29.64
N ALA A 308 15.28 -0.50 -30.14
CA ALA A 308 14.46 0.26 -31.06
C ALA A 308 14.42 -0.40 -32.46
N GLY A 309 13.29 -0.28 -33.13
CA GLY A 309 13.12 -0.76 -34.51
C GLY A 309 12.05 -0.01 -35.26
N ILE A 310 12.04 -0.19 -36.59
CA ILE A 310 11.07 0.45 -37.48
C ILE A 310 9.68 -0.16 -37.24
N TYR A 311 8.71 0.66 -36.86
CA TYR A 311 7.34 0.21 -36.56
C TYR A 311 6.32 0.53 -37.65
N ASN A 312 6.63 1.42 -38.60
CA ASN A 312 5.72 1.77 -39.69
C ASN A 312 6.41 1.85 -41.06
N ALA A 313 5.62 1.93 -42.12
CA ALA A 313 6.11 1.98 -43.50
C ALA A 313 6.91 3.26 -43.81
N GLN A 314 6.75 4.31 -43.01
CA GLN A 314 7.48 5.58 -43.14
C GLN A 314 8.88 5.50 -42.53
N GLY A 315 9.28 4.36 -41.95
CA GLY A 315 10.60 4.18 -41.35
C GLY A 315 10.73 4.73 -39.93
N ALA A 316 9.62 5.14 -39.30
CA ALA A 316 9.67 5.65 -37.93
C ALA A 316 10.06 4.53 -36.96
N GLN A 317 10.91 4.87 -36.00
CA GLN A 317 11.40 3.93 -34.99
C GLN A 317 10.61 4.05 -33.68
N ALA A 318 10.46 2.93 -32.98
CA ALA A 318 9.93 2.88 -31.63
C ALA A 318 10.89 2.07 -30.74
N SER A 319 11.12 2.55 -29.52
CA SER A 319 11.83 1.84 -28.46
C SER A 319 11.06 0.61 -28.04
N TRP A 320 11.78 -0.39 -27.54
CA TRP A 320 11.29 -1.67 -27.03
C TRP A 320 10.42 -2.45 -28.02
N TYR A 321 10.76 -2.35 -29.31
CA TYR A 321 9.96 -2.86 -30.42
C TYR A 321 10.65 -4.01 -31.19
N SER A 322 11.97 -3.98 -31.30
CA SER A 322 12.74 -4.94 -32.11
C SER A 322 13.39 -6.02 -31.25
N SER A 323 13.23 -7.28 -31.65
CA SER A 323 13.94 -8.41 -31.03
C SER A 323 15.34 -8.64 -31.61
N SER A 324 15.66 -8.03 -32.75
CA SER A 324 16.96 -8.16 -33.42
C SER A 324 17.91 -6.99 -33.17
N ALA A 325 17.42 -5.93 -32.52
CA ALA A 325 18.25 -4.82 -32.04
C ALA A 325 18.99 -5.22 -30.75
N THR A 326 19.77 -4.29 -30.22
CA THR A 326 20.35 -4.39 -28.89
C THR A 326 19.66 -3.46 -27.90
N GLY A 327 19.75 -3.83 -26.62
CA GLY A 327 19.31 -3.02 -25.51
C GLY A 327 20.25 -3.17 -24.32
N THR A 328 20.16 -2.23 -23.39
CA THR A 328 21.00 -2.21 -22.19
C THR A 328 20.21 -2.60 -20.95
N GLN A 329 20.94 -3.16 -19.99
CA GLN A 329 20.37 -3.81 -18.82
C GLN A 329 21.06 -3.37 -17.53
N GLY A 330 20.32 -3.37 -16.44
CA GLY A 330 20.85 -3.23 -15.09
C GLY A 330 21.00 -4.58 -14.41
N VAL A 331 21.90 -4.64 -13.43
CA VAL A 331 22.15 -5.84 -12.61
C VAL A 331 21.43 -5.69 -11.27
N LEU A 332 20.51 -6.60 -10.95
CA LEU A 332 19.75 -6.51 -9.70
C LEU A 332 20.62 -6.72 -8.45
N SER A 333 21.69 -7.52 -8.55
CA SER A 333 22.63 -7.71 -7.44
C SER A 333 23.60 -6.54 -7.24
N ALA A 334 23.60 -5.55 -8.14
CA ALA A 334 24.47 -4.39 -7.97
C ALA A 334 23.93 -3.41 -6.91
N VAL A 335 24.87 -2.69 -6.31
CA VAL A 335 24.66 -1.73 -5.22
C VAL A 335 25.13 -0.32 -5.62
N ASN A 336 25.55 -0.19 -6.87
CA ASN A 336 26.11 0.98 -7.49
C ASN A 336 25.39 1.19 -8.83
N GLY A 337 25.90 2.08 -9.67
CA GLY A 337 25.26 2.38 -10.94
C GLY A 337 25.19 1.21 -11.95
N GLN A 338 25.80 0.03 -11.67
CA GLN A 338 25.53 -1.17 -12.47
C GLN A 338 24.08 -1.67 -12.38
N SER A 339 23.31 -1.24 -11.36
CA SER A 339 21.86 -1.46 -11.30
C SER A 339 21.10 -0.67 -12.38
N ILE A 340 21.74 0.35 -12.96
CA ILE A 340 21.21 1.19 -14.02
C ILE A 340 21.69 0.69 -15.37
N ALA A 341 23.01 0.47 -15.52
CA ALA A 341 23.62 -0.05 -16.73
C ALA A 341 24.82 -0.94 -16.38
N GLU A 342 24.78 -2.21 -16.78
CA GLU A 342 25.87 -3.15 -16.63
C GLU A 342 27.07 -2.71 -17.50
N MET A 343 28.26 -2.67 -16.90
CA MET A 343 29.49 -2.22 -17.54
C MET A 343 30.46 -3.39 -17.77
N THR A 344 31.29 -3.29 -18.80
CA THR A 344 32.46 -4.16 -18.96
C THR A 344 33.45 -3.95 -17.81
N THR A 345 34.30 -4.95 -17.57
CA THR A 345 35.38 -4.86 -16.57
C THR A 345 36.69 -4.34 -17.16
N THR A 346 36.67 -3.85 -18.40
CA THR A 346 37.84 -3.31 -19.12
C THR A 346 38.01 -1.83 -18.83
N ASP A 347 39.20 -1.27 -19.14
CA ASP A 347 39.48 0.17 -19.07
C ASP A 347 39.73 0.72 -20.49
N PRO A 348 38.91 1.67 -21.00
CA PRO A 348 37.74 2.23 -20.35
C PRO A 348 36.56 1.25 -20.27
N ALA A 349 35.77 1.37 -19.21
CA ALA A 349 34.55 0.59 -19.04
C ALA A 349 33.47 1.11 -19.99
N THR A 350 32.74 0.19 -20.64
CA THR A 350 31.65 0.52 -21.56
C THR A 350 30.38 -0.23 -21.18
N VAL A 351 29.22 0.32 -21.49
CA VAL A 351 27.95 -0.37 -21.22
C VAL A 351 27.84 -1.63 -22.06
N ILE A 352 27.37 -2.72 -21.45
CA ILE A 352 27.13 -3.99 -22.11
C ILE A 352 25.76 -3.95 -22.79
N GLU A 353 25.79 -3.92 -24.11
CA GLU A 353 24.62 -4.15 -24.96
C GLU A 353 24.29 -5.65 -25.03
N THR A 354 23.00 -5.95 -25.07
CA THR A 354 22.47 -7.32 -25.15
C THR A 354 21.41 -7.40 -26.24
N ILE A 355 21.42 -8.49 -27.00
CA ILE A 355 20.36 -8.77 -27.99
C ILE A 355 18.97 -8.76 -27.35
N CYS A 356 18.02 -8.11 -28.02
CA CYS A 356 16.66 -7.92 -27.49
C CYS A 356 15.80 -9.18 -27.51
N SER A 357 16.29 -10.29 -28.07
CA SER A 357 15.70 -11.62 -27.89
C SER A 357 15.97 -12.21 -26.51
N ALA A 358 16.97 -11.69 -25.78
CA ALA A 358 17.23 -12.07 -24.40
C ALA A 358 16.08 -11.65 -23.50
N LYS A 359 15.84 -12.40 -22.42
CA LYS A 359 14.78 -12.10 -21.45
C LYS A 359 15.35 -11.44 -20.20
N ARG A 360 14.72 -10.35 -19.77
CA ARG A 360 15.06 -9.58 -18.56
C ARG A 360 13.80 -9.21 -17.80
N TYR A 361 13.95 -8.82 -16.56
CA TYR A 361 12.85 -8.33 -15.75
C TYR A 361 12.62 -6.84 -15.97
N ILE A 362 11.55 -6.32 -15.37
CA ILE A 362 11.24 -4.89 -15.39
C ILE A 362 11.15 -4.42 -13.93
N ALA A 363 11.87 -3.35 -13.60
CA ALA A 363 11.74 -2.70 -12.29
C ALA A 363 10.55 -1.75 -12.31
N CYS A 364 9.71 -1.83 -11.28
CA CYS A 364 8.43 -1.13 -11.15
C CYS A 364 8.45 -0.27 -9.89
N VAL A 365 8.08 1.00 -10.02
CA VAL A 365 8.21 2.04 -8.99
C VAL A 365 6.83 2.63 -8.71
N GLY A 366 6.42 2.63 -7.43
CA GLY A 366 5.19 3.25 -6.96
C GLY A 366 5.24 4.77 -7.13
N GLN A 367 4.10 5.38 -7.42
CA GLN A 367 3.98 6.81 -7.72
C GLN A 367 3.27 7.59 -6.65
#